data_AF-A0AAV5U701-F1
#
_entry.id   AF-A0AAV5U701-F1
#
_cell.length_a   1.000
_cell.length_b   1.000
_cell.length_c   1.000
_cell.angle_alpha   90.00
_cell.angle_beta   90.00
_cell.angle_gamma   90.00
#
_symmetry.space_group_name_H-M   'P 1'
#
loop_
_entity.id
_entity.type
_entity.pdbx_description
1 polymer ?
#
loop_
_entity_poly.entity_id
_entity_poly.type
_entity_poly.pdbx_seq_one_letter_code
_entity_poly.pdbx_strand_id
1 'polypeptide(L)'
;MHLLPLALLRVGTAAYYDTVLEKKCMALKRQQENAAYVNGICFVALQDVKKVKYVDWPKLQENCRLINGDRGHLAYIPDRAFRTKLFKSGLLNPKKKYYVGARQFPVPPCEDNGGMCKDEDQKMNWFFFDHDNKEIGKVAPELWMDGEPGNQNAIENVAVLER
;
A
#
# COMPACT_ATOMS: atom_id res chain seq x y z
N MET A 1 13.31 6.53 8.26
CA MET A 1 12.51 5.35 8.62
C MET A 1 12.81 4.24 7.60
N HIS A 2 13.00 3.00 8.07
CA HIS A 2 13.32 1.83 7.26
C HIS A 2 12.08 0.93 7.23
N LEU A 3 11.40 0.80 6.08
CA LEU A 3 10.09 0.11 5.99
C LEU A 3 10.09 -1.00 4.93
N LEU A 4 9.14 -1.91 5.05
CA LEU A 4 8.95 -3.01 4.08
C LEU A 4 7.96 -2.60 2.98
N PRO A 5 8.18 -2.96 1.71
CA PRO A 5 7.12 -2.83 0.71
C PRO A 5 6.02 -3.88 0.91
N LEU A 6 4.76 -3.46 0.83
CA LEU A 6 3.64 -4.37 0.64
C LEU A 6 3.20 -4.31 -0.82
N ALA A 7 3.26 -5.45 -1.49
CA ALA A 7 2.93 -5.57 -2.89
C ALA A 7 1.66 -6.37 -3.09
N LEU A 8 1.00 -6.13 -4.23
CA LEU A 8 -0.29 -6.69 -4.58
C LEU A 8 -0.21 -7.28 -5.99
N LEU A 9 -0.69 -8.52 -6.11
CA LEU A 9 -0.85 -9.24 -7.37
C LEU A 9 -2.35 -9.36 -7.68
N ARG A 10 -2.75 -8.94 -8.89
CA ARG A 10 -4.12 -9.10 -9.41
C ARG A 10 -4.15 -10.14 -10.51
N VAL A 11 -5.30 -10.79 -10.68
CA VAL A 11 -5.61 -11.54 -11.90
C VAL A 11 -6.14 -10.59 -12.96
N GLY A 12 -5.89 -10.91 -14.24
CA GLY A 12 -6.64 -10.30 -15.34
C GLY A 12 -8.14 -10.55 -15.16
N THR A 13 -8.97 -9.59 -15.56
CA THR A 13 -10.43 -9.58 -15.39
C THR A 13 -11.09 -10.75 -16.14
N ALA A 14 -11.19 -11.92 -15.51
CA ALA A 14 -12.08 -12.98 -15.93
C ALA A 14 -12.46 -13.85 -14.72
N ALA A 15 -13.78 -14.01 -14.51
CA ALA A 15 -14.41 -14.66 -13.36
C ALA A 15 -14.11 -16.16 -13.18
N TYR A 16 -13.20 -16.73 -13.98
CA TYR A 16 -12.80 -18.16 -13.95
C TYR A 16 -11.38 -18.40 -13.39
N TYR A 17 -10.66 -17.34 -13.00
CA TYR A 17 -9.22 -17.42 -12.64
C TYR A 17 -8.90 -17.34 -11.13
N ASP A 18 -9.91 -17.31 -10.25
CA ASP A 18 -9.74 -17.16 -8.80
C ASP A 18 -8.78 -18.25 -8.24
N THR A 19 -8.89 -19.49 -8.72
CA THR A 19 -8.03 -20.60 -8.25
C THR A 19 -6.56 -20.50 -8.70
N VAL A 20 -6.25 -19.84 -9.82
CA VAL A 20 -4.86 -19.76 -10.30
C VAL A 20 -4.07 -18.76 -9.45
N LEU A 21 -4.63 -17.58 -9.19
CA LEU A 21 -3.97 -16.60 -8.32
C LEU A 21 -3.93 -17.09 -6.88
N GLU A 22 -5.00 -17.71 -6.38
CA GLU A 22 -4.98 -18.32 -5.06
C GLU A 22 -3.87 -19.38 -4.93
N LYS A 23 -3.78 -20.32 -5.89
CA LYS A 23 -2.70 -21.34 -5.89
C LYS A 23 -1.31 -20.71 -5.92
N LYS A 24 -1.09 -19.69 -6.76
CA LYS A 24 0.17 -18.93 -6.81
C LYS A 24 0.47 -18.26 -5.47
N CYS A 25 -0.54 -17.61 -4.88
CA CYS A 25 -0.41 -16.95 -3.58
C CYS A 25 -0.03 -17.94 -2.47
N MET A 26 -0.68 -19.11 -2.47
CA MET A 26 -0.40 -20.17 -1.51
C MET A 26 0.98 -20.80 -1.73
N ALA A 27 1.45 -20.88 -2.98
CA ALA A 27 2.82 -21.30 -3.28
C ALA A 27 3.85 -20.30 -2.73
N LEU A 28 3.65 -18.99 -2.96
CA LEU A 28 4.49 -17.92 -2.40
C LEU A 28 4.49 -17.97 -0.87
N LYS A 29 3.31 -18.15 -0.26
CA LYS A 29 3.16 -18.29 1.19
C LYS A 29 3.97 -19.47 1.73
N ARG A 30 3.98 -20.61 1.05
CA ARG A 30 4.77 -21.79 1.48
C ARG A 30 6.27 -21.59 1.37
N GLN A 31 6.73 -20.78 0.41
CA GLN A 31 8.16 -20.57 0.17
C GLN A 31 8.77 -19.52 1.10
N GLN A 32 8.03 -18.46 1.42
CA GLN A 32 8.59 -17.27 2.08
C GLN A 32 7.76 -16.79 3.28
N GLU A 33 6.65 -17.46 3.62
CA GLU A 33 5.69 -17.10 4.68
C GLU A 33 5.17 -15.65 4.61
N ASN A 34 5.28 -15.02 3.46
CA ASN A 34 5.06 -13.59 3.29
C ASN A 34 3.98 -13.28 2.25
N ALA A 35 3.00 -14.17 2.08
CA ALA A 35 1.88 -13.94 1.19
C ALA A 35 0.52 -14.29 1.83
N ALA A 36 -0.52 -13.55 1.44
CA ALA A 36 -1.89 -13.80 1.87
C ALA A 36 -2.89 -13.55 0.74
N TYR A 37 -3.83 -14.49 0.60
CA TYR A 37 -4.96 -14.36 -0.32
C TYR A 37 -6.16 -13.76 0.40
N VAL A 38 -6.67 -12.63 -0.08
CA VAL A 38 -7.80 -11.91 0.50
C VAL A 38 -8.73 -11.47 -0.63
N ASN A 39 -9.96 -12.00 -0.65
CA ASN A 39 -11.03 -11.53 -1.54
C ASN A 39 -10.59 -11.39 -3.02
N GLY A 40 -9.97 -12.41 -3.62
CA GLY A 40 -9.59 -12.38 -5.03
C GLY A 40 -8.24 -11.69 -5.32
N ILE A 41 -7.51 -11.28 -4.27
CA ILE A 41 -6.25 -10.54 -4.38
C ILE A 41 -5.16 -11.25 -3.56
N CYS A 42 -3.97 -11.37 -4.13
CA CYS A 42 -2.80 -11.85 -3.40
C CYS A 42 -1.93 -10.68 -2.95
N PHE A 43 -1.66 -10.60 -1.65
CA PHE A 43 -0.72 -9.65 -1.06
C PHE A 43 0.58 -10.35 -0.76
N VAL A 44 1.70 -9.67 -0.98
CA VAL A 44 3.04 -10.15 -0.65
C VAL A 44 3.76 -9.08 0.16
N ALA A 45 4.22 -9.43 1.35
CA ALA A 45 5.10 -8.58 2.16
C ALA A 45 6.55 -8.85 1.73
N LEU A 46 7.18 -7.89 1.06
CA LEU A 46 8.58 -8.06 0.69
C LEU A 46 9.44 -8.00 1.96
N GLN A 47 10.51 -8.80 2.02
CA GLN A 47 11.39 -8.85 3.20
C GLN A 47 12.50 -7.79 3.17
N ASP A 48 12.76 -7.23 1.99
CA ASP A 48 13.77 -6.20 1.79
C ASP A 48 13.30 -4.86 2.35
N VAL A 49 13.91 -4.47 3.47
CA VAL A 49 13.69 -3.17 4.06
C VAL A 49 14.28 -2.08 3.17
N LYS A 50 13.47 -1.09 2.81
CA LYS A 50 13.87 0.04 1.98
C LYS A 50 13.78 1.34 2.78
N LYS A 51 14.79 2.20 2.58
CA LYS A 51 14.73 3.60 3.00
C LYS A 51 14.31 4.39 1.79
N VAL A 52 13.14 5.04 1.85
CA VAL A 52 12.60 5.75 0.69
C VAL A 52 12.26 7.17 1.08
N LYS A 53 12.78 8.11 0.28
CA LYS A 53 12.35 9.50 0.25
C LYS A 53 11.15 9.60 -0.69
N TYR A 54 10.31 10.62 -0.53
CA TYR A 54 9.18 10.89 -1.41
C TYR A 54 9.53 10.76 -2.91
N VAL A 55 10.59 11.43 -3.34
CA VAL A 55 11.05 11.44 -4.75
C VAL A 55 11.42 10.05 -5.28
N ASP A 56 11.72 9.12 -4.39
CA ASP A 56 12.10 7.74 -4.72
C ASP A 56 10.92 6.77 -4.65
N TRP A 57 9.72 7.22 -4.27
CA TRP A 57 8.53 6.36 -4.18
C TRP A 57 8.20 5.64 -5.51
N PRO A 58 8.28 6.27 -6.70
CA PRO A 58 8.10 5.54 -7.96
C PRO A 58 9.08 4.37 -8.16
N LYS A 59 10.28 4.43 -7.54
CA LYS A 59 11.24 3.30 -7.59
C LYS A 59 10.76 2.12 -6.74
N LEU A 60 9.95 2.34 -5.71
CA LEU A 60 9.29 1.26 -4.97
C LEU A 60 8.25 0.54 -5.81
N GLN A 61 7.47 1.28 -6.61
CA GLN A 61 6.54 0.67 -7.57
C GLN A 61 7.27 -0.26 -8.52
N GLU A 62 8.40 0.18 -9.08
CA GLU A 62 9.18 -0.64 -10.02
C GLU A 62 9.68 -1.94 -9.35
N ASN A 63 10.08 -1.89 -8.07
CA ASN A 63 10.45 -3.10 -7.33
C ASN A 63 9.30 -4.08 -7.13
N CYS A 64 8.05 -3.60 -7.14
CA CYS A 64 6.85 -4.42 -6.98
C CYS A 64 6.28 -4.88 -8.33
N ARG A 65 6.81 -4.37 -9.46
CA ARG A 65 6.32 -4.64 -10.81
C ARG A 65 6.35 -6.12 -11.15
N LEU A 66 7.37 -6.84 -10.69
CA LEU A 66 7.51 -8.28 -10.86
C LEU A 66 7.86 -8.95 -9.54
N ILE A 67 6.96 -9.81 -9.05
CA ILE A 67 7.17 -10.62 -7.85
C ILE A 67 7.22 -12.07 -8.30
N ASN A 68 8.39 -12.69 -8.23
CA ASN A 68 8.60 -14.07 -8.68
C ASN A 68 8.10 -14.33 -10.13
N GLY A 69 8.27 -13.33 -11.01
CA GLY A 69 7.83 -13.38 -12.41
C GLY A 69 6.35 -13.00 -12.65
N ASP A 70 5.55 -12.82 -11.59
CA ASP A 70 4.17 -12.37 -11.70
C ASP A 70 4.08 -10.83 -11.62
N ARG A 71 3.18 -10.24 -12.42
CA ARG A 71 2.97 -8.79 -12.43
C ARG A 71 2.30 -8.31 -11.14
N GLY A 72 2.89 -7.30 -10.51
CA GLY A 72 2.39 -6.68 -9.31
C GLY A 72 2.53 -5.17 -9.29
N HIS A 73 2.09 -4.56 -8.20
CA HIS A 73 2.31 -3.15 -7.87
C HIS A 73 2.23 -2.96 -6.36
N LEU A 74 2.60 -1.79 -5.84
CA LEU A 74 2.41 -1.47 -4.43
C LEU A 74 0.94 -1.58 -4.02
N ALA A 75 0.69 -2.05 -2.80
CA ALA A 75 -0.62 -2.51 -2.40
C ALA A 75 -1.71 -1.41 -2.41
N TYR A 76 -2.86 -1.78 -2.95
CA TYR A 76 -4.11 -1.03 -2.88
C TYR A 76 -4.97 -1.61 -1.76
N ILE A 77 -5.51 -0.76 -0.88
CA ILE A 77 -6.40 -1.16 0.21
C ILE A 77 -7.74 -0.45 -0.03
N PRO A 78 -8.76 -1.15 -0.57
CA PRO A 78 -10.00 -0.51 -0.99
C PRO A 78 -10.78 0.13 0.15
N ASP A 79 -10.89 -0.59 1.27
CA ASP A 79 -11.78 -0.21 2.36
C ASP A 79 -11.33 -0.81 3.71
N ARG A 80 -12.00 -0.38 4.78
CA ARG A 80 -11.73 -0.82 6.15
C ARG A 80 -11.95 -2.32 6.36
N ALA A 81 -12.91 -2.93 5.68
CA ALA A 81 -13.18 -4.37 5.80
C ALA A 81 -12.04 -5.17 5.18
N PHE A 82 -11.52 -4.73 4.04
CA PHE A 82 -10.35 -5.29 3.37
C PHE A 82 -9.11 -5.18 4.24
N ARG A 83 -8.83 -3.99 4.80
CA ARG A 83 -7.73 -3.77 5.76
C ARG A 83 -7.82 -4.75 6.95
N THR A 84 -9.01 -4.91 7.50
CA THR A 84 -9.26 -5.81 8.64
C THR A 84 -8.98 -7.28 8.28
N LYS A 85 -9.42 -7.74 7.11
CA LYS A 85 -9.12 -9.10 6.63
C LYS A 85 -7.63 -9.31 6.41
N LEU A 86 -6.96 -8.32 5.82
CA LEU A 86 -5.51 -8.36 5.62
C LEU A 86 -4.75 -8.45 6.96
N PHE A 87 -5.17 -7.70 7.99
CA PHE A 87 -4.57 -7.78 9.33
C PHE A 87 -4.77 -9.15 9.99
N LYS A 88 -5.94 -9.76 9.78
CA LYS A 88 -6.26 -11.10 10.28
C LYS A 88 -5.53 -12.22 9.52
N SER A 89 -5.02 -11.95 8.32
CA SER A 89 -4.33 -12.98 7.49
C SER A 89 -2.97 -13.42 8.06
N GLY A 90 -2.41 -12.67 9.01
CA GLY A 90 -1.09 -12.92 9.57
C GLY A 90 0.09 -12.41 8.71
N LEU A 91 -0.20 -11.84 7.53
CA LEU A 91 0.84 -11.31 6.63
C LEU A 91 1.65 -10.15 7.23
N LEU A 92 0.97 -9.27 7.97
CA LEU A 92 1.58 -8.05 8.49
C LEU A 92 2.07 -8.26 9.92
N ASN A 93 3.35 -7.94 10.14
CA ASN A 93 3.94 -7.96 11.47
C ASN A 93 3.52 -6.69 12.24
N PRO A 94 2.91 -6.80 13.44
CA PRO A 94 2.47 -5.64 14.22
C PRO A 94 3.60 -4.67 14.61
N LYS A 95 4.87 -5.10 14.55
CA LYS A 95 6.05 -4.27 14.89
C LYS A 95 6.70 -3.62 13.66
N LYS A 96 6.11 -3.77 12.46
CA LYS A 96 6.66 -3.26 11.21
C LYS A 96 5.62 -2.38 10.51
N LYS A 97 6.10 -1.35 9.80
CA LYS A 97 5.26 -0.56 8.88
C LYS A 97 5.61 -0.89 7.44
N TYR A 98 4.63 -0.73 6.58
CA TYR A 98 4.71 -1.15 5.19
C TYR A 98 4.39 -0.01 4.23
N TYR A 99 5.20 0.18 3.19
CA TYR A 99 4.83 1.06 2.08
C TYR A 99 3.66 0.45 1.31
N VAL A 100 2.67 1.29 0.99
CA VAL A 100 1.52 0.94 0.14
C VAL A 100 1.50 1.83 -1.10
N GLY A 101 0.57 1.52 -2.00
CA GLY A 101 0.36 2.21 -3.28
C GLY A 101 -0.15 3.64 -3.16
N ALA A 102 -0.32 4.17 -1.94
CA ALA A 102 -0.96 5.45 -1.68
C ALA A 102 0.04 6.60 -1.53
N ARG A 103 -0.22 7.70 -2.23
CA ARG A 103 0.48 8.97 -2.07
C ARG A 103 -0.46 10.15 -2.28
N GLN A 104 -0.08 11.31 -1.78
CA GLN A 104 -0.79 12.55 -1.99
C GLN A 104 -0.35 13.18 -3.33
N PHE A 105 -1.30 13.44 -4.24
CA PHE A 105 -1.02 14.06 -5.52
C PHE A 105 -2.27 14.75 -6.12
N PRO A 106 -2.23 16.06 -6.43
CA PRO A 106 -1.16 16.98 -6.10
C PRO A 106 -1.03 17.17 -4.57
N VAL A 107 0.19 17.45 -4.12
CA VAL A 107 0.45 17.81 -2.71
C VAL A 107 -0.17 19.18 -2.47
N PRO A 108 -1.05 19.35 -1.46
CA PRO A 108 -1.60 20.65 -1.10
C PRO A 108 -0.48 21.64 -0.76
N PRO A 109 -0.67 22.94 -1.05
CA PRO A 109 0.34 23.97 -0.79
C PRO A 109 0.46 24.34 0.69
N CYS A 110 -0.33 23.73 1.57
CA CYS A 110 -0.28 24.02 3.00
C CYS A 110 0.82 23.17 3.65
N GLU A 111 1.70 23.82 4.39
CA GLU A 111 2.73 23.18 5.21
C GLU A 111 2.28 23.24 6.67
N ASP A 112 2.40 22.14 7.41
CA ASP A 112 2.06 22.12 8.85
C ASP A 112 3.20 22.70 9.72
N ASN A 113 3.78 23.81 9.27
CA ASN A 113 4.73 24.61 10.03
C ASN A 113 3.98 25.57 10.98
N GLY A 114 3.08 25.02 11.81
CA GLY A 114 2.39 25.78 12.85
C GLY A 114 0.90 26.04 12.63
N GLY A 115 0.16 25.10 12.03
CA GLY A 115 -1.32 25.10 12.08
C GLY A 115 -2.06 25.83 10.95
N MET A 116 -1.48 25.90 9.74
CA MET A 116 -2.16 26.49 8.57
C MET A 116 -2.91 25.50 7.68
N CYS A 117 -2.63 24.19 7.74
CA CYS A 117 -3.49 23.20 7.08
C CYS A 117 -4.68 22.84 7.98
N LYS A 118 -5.89 22.80 7.43
CA LYS A 118 -6.99 22.09 8.09
C LYS A 118 -6.83 20.58 7.88
N ASP A 119 -7.31 19.76 8.81
CA ASP A 119 -7.36 18.29 8.67
C ASP A 119 -7.99 17.85 7.35
N GLU A 120 -9.00 18.59 6.87
CA GLU A 120 -9.67 18.35 5.59
C GLU A 120 -8.68 18.45 4.43
N ASP A 121 -7.86 19.50 4.41
CA ASP A 121 -6.85 19.74 3.38
C ASP A 121 -5.74 18.67 3.42
N GLN A 122 -5.34 18.25 4.62
CA GLN A 122 -4.37 17.16 4.79
C GLN A 122 -4.90 15.82 4.28
N LYS A 123 -6.20 15.56 4.43
CA LYS A 123 -6.89 14.33 3.96
C LYS A 123 -7.28 14.37 2.48
N MET A 124 -7.15 15.51 1.81
CA MET A 124 -7.42 15.63 0.38
C MET A 124 -6.29 15.05 -0.48
N ASN A 125 -6.65 14.70 -1.72
CA ASN A 125 -5.73 14.28 -2.78
C ASN A 125 -4.89 13.03 -2.50
N TRP A 126 -5.34 12.14 -1.61
CA TRP A 126 -4.72 10.85 -1.40
C TRP A 126 -5.28 9.79 -2.34
N PHE A 127 -4.40 9.23 -3.16
CA PHE A 127 -4.76 8.26 -4.19
C PHE A 127 -3.82 7.08 -4.19
N PHE A 128 -4.34 5.93 -4.58
CA PHE A 128 -3.57 4.76 -4.90
C PHE A 128 -3.17 4.77 -6.37
N PHE A 129 -1.95 4.34 -6.65
CA PHE A 129 -1.40 4.26 -7.99
C PHE A 129 -1.04 2.81 -8.35
N ASP A 130 -1.17 2.47 -9.62
CA ASP A 130 -0.65 1.22 -10.17
C ASP A 130 0.84 1.31 -10.56
N HIS A 131 1.35 0.24 -11.15
CA HIS A 131 2.71 0.14 -11.67
C HIS A 131 3.06 1.18 -12.76
N ASP A 132 2.08 1.69 -13.51
CA ASP A 132 2.27 2.75 -14.52
C ASP A 132 2.23 4.16 -13.88
N ASN A 133 2.11 4.25 -12.55
CA ASN A 133 1.80 5.49 -11.82
C ASN A 133 0.49 6.14 -12.26
N LYS A 134 -0.49 5.34 -12.69
CA LYS A 134 -1.87 5.81 -12.94
C LYS A 134 -2.70 5.65 -11.69
N GLU A 135 -3.58 6.62 -11.44
CA GLU A 135 -4.53 6.57 -10.35
C GLU A 135 -5.50 5.39 -10.54
N ILE A 136 -5.67 4.58 -9.50
CA ILE A 136 -6.57 3.41 -9.49
C ILE A 136 -7.62 3.46 -8.37
N GLY A 137 -7.63 4.51 -7.56
CA GLY A 137 -8.64 4.73 -6.53
C GLY A 137 -8.22 5.77 -5.50
N LYS A 138 -9.20 6.41 -4.88
CA LYS A 138 -8.99 7.34 -3.77
C LYS A 138 -8.80 6.59 -2.45
N VAL A 139 -7.94 7.10 -1.57
CA VAL A 139 -7.83 6.59 -0.20
C VAL A 139 -9.07 7.01 0.59
N ALA A 140 -9.79 6.04 1.12
CA ALA A 140 -10.99 6.31 1.91
C ALA A 140 -10.61 6.92 3.29
N PRO A 141 -11.29 7.99 3.76
CA PRO A 141 -10.93 8.68 5.00
C PRO A 141 -10.84 7.77 6.24
N GLU A 142 -11.68 6.74 6.30
CA GLU A 142 -11.73 5.77 7.40
C GLU A 142 -10.54 4.80 7.46
N LEU A 143 -9.65 4.84 6.46
CA LEU A 143 -8.41 4.08 6.46
C LEU A 143 -7.30 4.75 7.24
N TRP A 144 -7.40 6.05 7.52
CA TRP A 144 -6.45 6.77 8.36
C TRP A 144 -6.60 6.39 9.82
N MET A 145 -5.50 6.53 10.57
CA MET A 145 -5.54 6.48 12.03
C MET A 145 -6.07 7.81 12.57
N ASP A 146 -6.53 7.81 13.81
CA ASP A 146 -6.95 9.05 14.47
C ASP A 146 -5.78 10.05 14.52
N GLY A 147 -5.99 11.26 14.00
CA GLY A 147 -4.95 12.29 13.87
C GLY A 147 -4.08 12.19 12.60
N GLU A 148 -4.28 11.17 11.75
CA GLU A 148 -3.57 11.04 10.46
C GLU A 148 -4.46 11.42 9.27
N PRO A 149 -3.88 11.83 8.13
CA PRO A 149 -2.47 12.16 7.90
C PRO A 149 -2.11 13.50 8.57
N GLY A 150 -1.12 13.49 9.47
CA GLY A 150 -0.79 14.66 10.31
C GLY A 150 0.36 15.53 9.80
N ASN A 151 1.11 15.08 8.79
CA ASN A 151 2.18 15.84 8.12
C ASN A 151 3.21 16.49 9.06
N GLN A 152 3.62 15.80 10.13
CA GLN A 152 4.39 16.40 11.21
C GLN A 152 5.88 16.58 10.82
N ASN A 153 6.33 17.84 10.77
CA ASN A 153 7.73 18.30 10.63
C ASN A 153 8.48 17.96 9.32
N ALA A 154 7.84 17.30 8.36
CA ALA A 154 8.26 17.22 6.95
C ALA A 154 7.05 16.81 6.09
N ILE A 155 7.03 17.17 4.80
CA ILE A 155 5.93 16.77 3.91
C ILE A 155 5.88 15.23 3.78
N GLU A 156 4.93 14.61 4.46
CA GLU A 156 4.56 13.19 4.41
C GLU A 156 3.43 13.00 3.40
N ASN A 157 3.81 12.83 2.15
CA ASN A 157 2.90 12.64 1.02
C ASN A 157 2.89 11.20 0.50
N VAL A 158 3.37 10.25 1.29
CA VAL A 158 3.31 8.80 1.01
C VAL A 158 2.70 8.11 2.21
N ALA A 159 1.73 7.23 1.97
CA ALA A 159 1.06 6.51 3.03
C ALA A 159 1.82 5.23 3.37
N VAL A 160 1.77 4.88 4.65
CA VAL A 160 2.28 3.63 5.16
C VAL A 160 1.15 2.89 5.86
N LEU A 161 1.18 1.57 5.77
CA LEU A 161 0.28 0.70 6.50
C LEU A 161 0.96 0.24 7.78
N GLU A 162 0.28 0.48 8.90
CA GLU A 162 0.64 0.05 10.24
C GLU A 162 -0.57 -0.60 10.90
N ARG A 163 -0.33 -1.53 11.82
CA ARG A 163 -1.37 -2.30 12.50
C ARG A 163 -1.64 -1.76 13.90
#